data_AF-A0A2J9VKN4-F1
#
_entry.id   AF-A0A2J9VKN4-F1
#
_cell.length_a   1.000
_cell.length_b   1.000
_cell.length_c   1.000
_cell.angle_alpha   90.00
_cell.angle_beta   90.00
_cell.angle_gamma   90.00
#
_symmetry.space_group_name_H-M   'P 1'
#
loop_
_entity.id
_entity.type
_entity.pdbx_description
1 polymer ?
#
loop_
_entity_poly.entity_id
_entity_poly.type
_entity_poly.pdbx_seq_one_letter_code
_entity_poly.pdbx_strand_id
1 'polypeptide(L)'
;MKCESCKGLIWEYLLSHSNSCASQVASALSVDKSYCQTILRWLLSQGCIEHIGGTGHSNDPRRFSAKADNPPPLPDIQKVRAKRKRKFSKGYEQKLWNNMKIEQVFSIKSITSTLDIKESTANRFVKKLQKAGYLVRIINSRRVASNEFNYRYRLIKDTGRLAPLSRRNGLWDLNEQKFYPFGHRSQPKEVMHDMVG
;
A
#
# COMPACT_ATOMS: atom_id res chain seq x y z
N MET A 1 12.63 -1.95 10.18
CA MET A 1 12.16 -0.73 9.48
C MET A 1 13.02 0.44 9.92
N LYS A 2 14.07 0.80 9.18
CA LYS A 2 14.94 1.94 9.53
C LYS A 2 14.32 3.20 8.92
N CYS A 3 13.91 4.12 9.77
CA CYS A 3 13.03 5.23 9.44
C CYS A 3 13.76 6.28 8.60
N GLU A 4 13.44 6.39 7.31
CA GLU A 4 13.94 7.44 6.41
C GLU A 4 13.58 8.85 6.91
N SER A 5 12.57 8.98 7.77
CA SER A 5 12.20 10.25 8.40
C SER A 5 13.18 10.72 9.49
N CYS A 6 13.95 9.83 10.11
CA CYS A 6 14.88 10.22 11.18
C CYS A 6 16.06 11.05 10.65
N LYS A 7 16.49 10.83 9.39
CA LYS A 7 17.60 11.59 8.79
C LYS A 7 17.30 13.08 8.67
N GLY A 8 16.09 13.41 8.24
CA GLY A 8 15.69 14.81 8.06
C GLY A 8 15.45 15.53 9.39
N LEU A 9 14.90 14.84 10.39
CA LEU A 9 14.76 15.39 11.75
C LEU A 9 16.12 15.69 12.40
N ILE A 10 17.12 14.83 12.18
CA ILE A 10 18.50 15.08 12.64
C ILE A 10 19.07 16.35 12.01
N TRP A 11 18.84 16.58 10.71
CA TRP A 11 19.30 17.78 10.02
C TRP A 11 18.63 19.06 10.53
N GLU A 12 17.30 19.05 10.68
CA GLU A 12 16.53 20.17 11.22
C GLU A 12 16.94 20.52 12.67
N TYR A 13 17.24 19.48 13.46
CA TYR A 13 17.78 19.66 14.81
C TYR A 13 19.15 20.34 14.79
N LEU A 14 20.04 19.98 13.86
CA LEU A 14 21.36 20.61 13.74
C LEU A 14 21.32 22.05 13.21
N LEU A 15 20.29 22.41 12.43
CA LEU A 15 20.05 23.80 12.02
C LEU A 15 19.60 24.67 13.18
N SER A 16 18.79 24.12 14.10
CA SER A 16 18.31 24.84 15.29
C SER A 16 19.29 24.84 16.46
N HIS A 17 20.18 23.85 16.54
CA HIS A 17 21.16 23.70 17.62
C HIS A 17 22.57 23.56 17.05
N SER A 18 23.20 24.70 16.73
CA SER A 18 24.63 24.76 16.43
C SER A 18 25.43 24.28 17.64
N ASN A 19 26.46 23.45 17.43
CA ASN A 19 27.29 22.82 18.47
C ASN A 19 26.68 21.60 19.20
N SER A 20 25.91 20.78 18.50
CA SER A 20 25.32 19.55 19.05
C SER A 20 26.22 18.32 18.86
N CYS A 21 26.20 17.40 19.83
CA CYS A 21 26.87 16.11 19.74
C CYS A 21 25.90 14.94 19.48
N ALA A 22 26.44 13.80 19.05
CA ALA A 22 25.62 12.64 18.67
C ALA A 22 24.70 12.11 19.79
N SER A 23 25.11 12.20 21.06
CA SER A 23 24.29 11.78 22.20
C SER A 23 23.14 12.75 22.49
N GLN A 24 23.36 14.06 22.31
CA GLN A 24 22.31 15.07 22.47
C GLN A 24 21.22 14.90 21.41
N VAL A 25 21.62 14.71 20.14
CA VAL A 25 20.69 14.48 19.04
C VAL A 25 19.92 13.16 19.23
N ALA A 26 20.61 12.09 19.64
CA ALA A 26 19.99 10.79 19.91
C ALA A 26 18.94 10.88 21.02
N SER A 27 19.25 11.57 22.11
CA SER A 27 18.35 11.75 23.25
C SER A 27 17.14 12.61 22.88
N ALA A 28 17.37 13.74 22.19
CA ALA A 28 16.31 14.66 21.80
C ALA A 28 15.30 14.04 20.83
N LEU A 29 15.76 13.20 19.89
CA LEU A 29 14.91 12.58 18.88
C LEU A 29 14.44 11.16 19.23
N SER A 30 14.82 10.64 20.41
CA SER A 30 14.60 9.24 20.80
C SER A 30 15.09 8.24 19.73
N VAL A 31 16.24 8.52 19.14
CA VAL A 31 16.87 7.72 18.08
C VAL A 31 18.09 7.01 18.64
N ASP A 32 18.37 5.81 18.12
CA ASP A 32 19.57 5.06 18.46
C ASP A 32 20.87 5.86 18.20
N LYS A 33 21.79 5.86 19.17
CA LYS A 33 23.04 6.61 19.12
C LYS A 33 23.93 6.17 17.95
N SER A 34 23.97 4.88 17.63
CA SER A 34 24.79 4.33 16.54
C SER A 34 24.23 4.77 15.18
N TYR A 35 22.89 4.82 15.07
CA TYR A 35 22.23 5.39 13.90
C TYR A 35 22.54 6.88 13.74
N CYS A 36 22.44 7.69 14.80
CA CYS A 36 22.81 9.10 14.77
C CYS A 36 24.27 9.31 14.33
N GLN A 37 25.22 8.53 14.86
CA GLN A 37 26.62 8.59 14.44
C GLN A 37 26.81 8.26 12.95
N THR A 38 26.08 7.28 12.43
CA THR A 38 26.12 6.91 11.01
C THR A 38 25.63 8.07 10.14
N ILE A 39 24.54 8.74 10.52
CA ILE A 39 23.99 9.87 9.77
C ILE A 39 24.90 11.09 9.85
N LEU A 40 25.48 11.41 11.02
CA LEU A 40 26.42 12.52 11.17
C LEU A 40 27.67 12.31 10.32
N ARG A 41 28.27 11.11 10.31
CA ARG A 41 29.41 10.80 9.43
C ARG A 41 29.05 10.94 7.96
N TRP A 42 27.86 10.49 7.58
CA TRP A 42 27.38 10.66 6.21
C TRP A 42 27.22 12.15 5.86
N LEU A 43 26.55 12.95 6.69
CA LEU A 43 26.41 14.40 6.49
C LEU A 43 27.75 15.13 6.41
N LEU A 44 28.73 14.70 7.22
CA LEU A 44 30.09 15.24 7.20
C LEU A 44 30.78 14.92 5.87
N SER A 45 30.62 13.68 5.37
CA SER A 45 31.18 13.28 4.06
C SER A 45 30.58 14.04 2.88
N GLN A 46 29.36 14.54 3.01
CA GLN A 46 28.68 15.34 1.99
C GLN A 46 29.01 16.85 2.10
N GLY A 47 29.78 17.26 3.12
CA GLY A 47 30.11 18.67 3.36
C GLY A 47 28.95 19.53 3.84
N CYS A 48 27.88 18.89 4.35
CA CYS A 48 26.68 19.59 4.82
C CYS A 48 26.78 20.00 6.30
N ILE A 49 27.63 19.30 7.06
CA ILE A 49 27.96 19.66 8.44
C ILE A 49 29.47 19.81 8.57
N GLU A 50 29.92 20.58 9.56
CA GLU A 50 31.32 20.65 9.95
C GLU A 50 31.53 20.18 11.38
N HIS A 51 32.76 19.73 11.63
CA HIS A 51 33.22 19.38 12.95
C HIS A 51 33.70 20.64 13.67
N ILE A 52 33.01 21.05 14.73
CA ILE A 52 33.35 22.27 15.50
C ILE A 52 34.36 21.96 16.60
N GLY A 53 34.37 20.73 17.12
CA GLY A 53 35.29 20.35 18.19
C GLY A 53 34.95 19.03 18.85
N GLY A 54 35.80 18.61 19.79
CA GLY A 54 35.70 17.36 20.51
C GLY A 54 36.46 16.21 19.83
N THR A 55 37.22 15.46 20.62
CA THR A 55 38.11 14.39 20.15
C THR A 55 37.38 13.06 19.94
N GLY A 56 36.17 12.91 20.53
CA GLY A 56 35.34 11.73 20.41
C GLY A 56 35.41 10.76 21.59
N HIS A 57 36.04 11.16 22.69
CA HIS A 57 36.02 10.42 23.96
C HIS A 57 34.69 10.64 24.69
N SER A 58 34.34 9.75 25.64
CA SER A 58 33.09 9.89 26.42
C SER A 58 32.98 11.23 27.16
N ASN A 59 34.10 11.77 27.62
CA ASN A 59 34.16 13.09 28.29
C ASN A 59 34.32 14.26 27.30
N ASP A 60 34.55 13.99 26.03
CA ASP A 60 34.78 15.00 24.99
C ASP A 60 34.19 14.54 23.63
N PRO A 61 32.85 14.49 23.52
CA PRO A 61 32.19 13.96 22.33
C PRO A 61 32.35 14.91 21.14
N ARG A 62 32.43 14.34 19.93
CA ARG A 62 32.48 15.13 18.68
C ARG A 62 31.22 15.98 18.54
N ARG A 63 31.43 17.26 18.25
CA ARG A 63 30.42 18.30 18.09
C ARG A 63 30.35 18.75 16.64
N PHE A 64 29.14 18.94 16.15
CA PHE A 64 28.88 19.24 14.76
C PHE A 64 27.97 20.48 14.60
N SER A 65 28.21 21.25 13.53
CA SER A 65 27.34 22.35 13.09
C SER A 65 26.80 22.06 11.70
N ALA A 66 25.53 22.41 11.45
CA ALA A 66 25.00 22.43 10.09
C ALA A 66 25.48 23.67 9.33
N LYS A 67 25.90 23.48 8.07
CA LYS A 67 26.14 24.56 7.11
C LYS A 67 24.84 24.83 6.34
N ALA A 68 24.18 25.94 6.65
CA ALA A 68 22.93 26.29 5.98
C ALA A 68 23.08 26.46 4.45
N ASP A 69 24.28 26.83 3.99
CA ASP A 69 24.59 27.09 2.59
C ASP A 69 24.67 25.82 1.71
N ASN A 70 24.81 24.64 2.32
CA ASN A 70 24.92 23.37 1.60
C ASN A 70 23.99 22.30 2.21
N PRO A 71 22.67 22.39 1.97
CA PRO A 71 21.73 21.43 2.53
C PRO A 71 21.96 20.03 1.92
N PRO A 72 21.92 18.97 2.74
CA PRO A 72 22.06 17.62 2.24
C PRO A 72 20.90 17.27 1.29
N PRO A 73 21.12 16.36 0.32
CA PRO A 73 20.08 15.85 -0.57
C PRO A 73 19.14 14.92 0.20
N LEU A 74 18.40 15.47 1.16
CA LEU A 74 17.39 14.77 1.93
C LEU A 74 16.12 14.67 1.09
N PRO A 75 15.43 13.52 1.10
CA PRO A 75 14.06 13.47 0.61
C PRO A 75 13.22 14.34 1.56
N ASP A 76 12.86 15.52 1.08
CA ASP A 76 12.03 16.51 1.78
C ASP A 76 10.90 15.80 2.54
N ILE A 77 10.94 15.88 3.88
CA ILE A 77 10.02 15.18 4.78
C ILE A 77 8.57 15.55 4.44
N GLN A 78 8.34 16.80 4.01
CA GLN A 78 7.03 17.27 3.56
C GLN A 78 6.63 16.60 2.23
N LYS A 79 7.56 16.46 1.27
CA LYS A 79 7.34 15.68 0.03
C LYS A 79 7.18 14.17 0.28
N VAL A 80 7.81 13.59 1.30
CA VAL A 80 7.63 12.17 1.67
C VAL A 80 6.25 11.94 2.30
N ARG A 81 5.78 12.84 3.18
CA ARG A 81 4.39 12.85 3.66
C ARG A 81 3.40 13.06 2.52
N ALA A 82 3.69 13.97 1.59
CA ALA A 82 2.86 14.22 0.41
C ALA A 82 2.83 13.03 -0.56
N LYS A 83 3.96 12.31 -0.77
CA LYS A 83 4.00 11.06 -1.54
C LYS A 83 3.24 9.91 -0.87
N ARG A 84 3.10 9.93 0.47
CA ARG A 84 2.27 8.97 1.23
C ARG A 84 0.77 9.26 1.19
N LYS A 85 0.35 10.47 0.82
CA LYS A 85 -0.94 10.64 0.14
C LYS A 85 -0.77 10.06 -1.25
N ARG A 86 -0.71 8.73 -1.35
CA ARG A 86 -0.83 8.04 -2.62
C ARG A 86 -2.04 8.68 -3.27
N LYS A 87 -1.84 9.38 -4.40
CA LYS A 87 -2.91 9.54 -5.38
C LYS A 87 -3.54 8.15 -5.42
N PHE A 88 -4.82 8.05 -5.07
CA PHE A 88 -5.58 6.83 -5.22
C PHE A 88 -5.67 6.60 -6.73
N SER A 89 -4.54 6.22 -7.34
CA SER A 89 -4.49 5.64 -8.66
C SER A 89 -5.42 4.46 -8.50
N LYS A 90 -6.59 4.56 -9.15
CA LYS A 90 -7.64 3.56 -9.06
C LYS A 90 -6.96 2.24 -9.38
N GLY A 91 -6.69 1.45 -8.33
CA GLY A 91 -5.99 0.18 -8.47
C GLY A 91 -6.73 -0.69 -9.47
N TYR A 92 -6.08 -1.70 -10.01
CA TYR A 92 -6.74 -2.66 -10.90
C TYR A 92 -8.06 -3.20 -10.28
N GLU A 93 -8.09 -3.37 -8.95
CA GLU A 93 -9.29 -3.74 -8.17
C GLU A 93 -10.45 -2.75 -8.35
N GLN A 94 -10.17 -1.45 -8.35
CA GLN A 94 -11.18 -0.39 -8.56
C GLN A 94 -11.65 -0.32 -10.02
N LYS A 95 -10.74 -0.55 -10.99
CA LYS A 95 -11.13 -0.62 -12.41
C LYS A 95 -12.05 -1.81 -12.67
N LEU A 96 -11.65 -2.98 -12.18
CA LEU A 96 -12.45 -4.20 -12.21
C LEU A 96 -13.82 -3.97 -11.55
N TRP A 97 -13.85 -3.42 -10.34
CA TRP A 97 -15.10 -3.12 -9.62
C TRP A 97 -16.05 -2.22 -10.42
N ASN A 98 -15.54 -1.14 -11.01
CA ASN A 98 -16.38 -0.22 -11.79
C ASN A 98 -16.96 -0.91 -13.03
N ASN A 99 -16.16 -1.69 -13.76
CA ASN A 99 -16.64 -2.41 -14.93
C ASN A 99 -17.64 -3.52 -14.53
N MET A 100 -17.40 -4.26 -13.45
CA MET A 100 -18.35 -5.27 -12.94
C MET A 100 -19.70 -4.67 -12.57
N LYS A 101 -19.74 -3.45 -12.03
CA LYS A 101 -20.99 -2.74 -11.75
C LYS A 101 -21.74 -2.28 -13.00
N ILE A 102 -21.02 -1.99 -14.08
CA ILE A 102 -21.64 -1.63 -15.36
C ILE A 102 -22.18 -2.88 -16.04
N GLU A 103 -21.35 -3.93 -16.15
CA GLU A 103 -21.71 -5.16 -16.87
C GLU A 103 -22.71 -6.03 -16.10
N GLN A 104 -22.67 -6.02 -14.76
CA GLN A 104 -23.46 -6.83 -13.80
C GLN A 104 -23.32 -8.35 -13.95
N VAL A 105 -23.26 -8.88 -15.17
CA VAL A 105 -23.00 -10.27 -15.54
C VAL A 105 -21.86 -10.30 -16.55
N PHE A 106 -20.76 -10.95 -16.20
CA PHE A 106 -19.52 -10.86 -16.97
C PHE A 106 -18.74 -12.18 -17.00
N SER A 107 -17.82 -12.31 -17.95
CA SER A 107 -16.77 -13.34 -17.92
C SER A 107 -15.42 -12.69 -17.61
N ILE A 108 -14.48 -13.45 -17.03
CA ILE A 108 -13.15 -12.90 -16.70
C ILE A 108 -12.46 -12.42 -17.99
N LYS A 109 -12.52 -13.22 -19.07
CA LYS A 109 -11.95 -12.88 -20.38
C LYS A 109 -12.51 -11.55 -20.92
N SER A 110 -13.84 -11.35 -20.85
CA SER A 110 -14.51 -10.12 -21.32
C SER A 110 -13.96 -8.89 -20.59
N ILE A 111 -13.92 -8.92 -19.27
CA ILE A 111 -13.44 -7.78 -18.47
C ILE A 111 -11.95 -7.52 -18.71
N THR A 112 -11.13 -8.57 -18.82
CA THR A 112 -9.68 -8.41 -19.03
C THR A 112 -9.36 -7.83 -20.41
N SER A 113 -10.14 -8.19 -21.43
CA SER A 113 -10.04 -7.59 -22.77
C SER A 113 -10.42 -6.11 -22.77
N THR A 114 -11.43 -5.71 -22.00
CA THR A 114 -11.86 -4.31 -21.91
C THR A 114 -10.88 -3.43 -21.13
N LEU A 115 -10.22 -3.97 -20.09
CA LEU A 115 -9.44 -3.16 -19.14
C LEU A 115 -7.91 -3.28 -19.28
N ASP A 116 -7.43 -4.10 -20.21
CA ASP A 116 -6.00 -4.43 -20.38
C ASP A 116 -5.33 -4.85 -19.05
N ILE A 117 -5.97 -5.80 -18.36
CA ILE A 117 -5.49 -6.35 -17.09
C ILE A 117 -5.15 -7.81 -17.28
N LYS A 118 -4.00 -8.26 -16.75
CA LYS A 118 -3.60 -9.67 -16.74
C LYS A 118 -4.71 -10.55 -16.15
N GLU A 119 -5.05 -11.62 -16.85
CA GLU A 119 -6.12 -12.54 -16.45
C GLU A 119 -5.88 -13.14 -15.06
N SER A 120 -4.64 -13.50 -14.73
CA SER A 120 -4.26 -14.02 -13.41
C SER A 120 -4.60 -13.05 -12.27
N THR A 121 -4.40 -11.74 -12.49
CA THR A 121 -4.72 -10.68 -11.53
C THR A 121 -6.22 -10.51 -11.37
N ALA A 122 -6.97 -10.46 -12.49
CA ALA A 122 -8.42 -10.34 -12.45
C ALA A 122 -9.07 -11.57 -11.78
N ASN A 123 -8.62 -12.77 -12.13
CA ASN A 123 -9.08 -14.03 -11.57
C ASN A 123 -8.85 -14.09 -10.05
N ARG A 124 -7.67 -13.67 -9.57
CA ARG A 124 -7.37 -13.59 -8.13
C ARG A 124 -8.34 -12.67 -7.40
N PHE A 125 -8.69 -11.52 -7.98
CA PHE A 125 -9.63 -10.57 -7.36
C PHE A 125 -11.07 -11.11 -7.36
N VAL A 126 -11.56 -11.59 -8.52
CA VAL A 126 -12.89 -12.19 -8.68
C VAL A 126 -13.10 -13.36 -7.71
N LYS A 127 -12.13 -14.27 -7.58
CA LYS A 127 -12.21 -15.39 -6.62
C LYS A 127 -12.36 -14.93 -5.16
N LYS A 128 -11.72 -13.82 -4.79
CA LYS A 128 -11.83 -13.28 -3.43
C LYS A 128 -13.19 -12.64 -3.19
N LEU A 129 -13.71 -11.91 -4.17
CA LEU A 129 -15.08 -11.37 -4.14
C LEU A 129 -16.11 -12.50 -4.02
N GLN A 130 -15.95 -13.57 -4.81
CA GLN A 130 -16.80 -14.75 -4.72
C GLN A 130 -16.74 -15.40 -3.32
N LYS A 131 -15.54 -15.61 -2.77
CA LYS A 131 -15.37 -16.19 -1.41
C LYS A 131 -15.95 -15.34 -0.29
N ALA A 132 -16.03 -14.03 -0.50
CA ALA A 132 -16.63 -13.08 0.43
C ALA A 132 -18.14 -12.87 0.18
N GLY A 133 -18.72 -13.55 -0.82
CA GLY A 133 -20.15 -13.47 -1.12
C GLY A 133 -20.60 -12.25 -1.95
N TYR A 134 -19.67 -11.56 -2.62
CA TYR A 134 -20.01 -10.43 -3.52
C TYR A 134 -20.44 -10.90 -4.91
N LEU A 135 -19.95 -12.07 -5.35
CA LEU A 135 -20.21 -12.62 -6.67
C LEU A 135 -20.78 -14.03 -6.57
N VAL A 136 -21.68 -14.37 -7.49
CA VAL A 136 -22.15 -15.74 -7.72
C VAL A 136 -21.70 -16.20 -9.10
N ARG A 137 -21.26 -17.45 -9.20
CA ARG A 137 -20.90 -18.09 -10.46
C ARG A 137 -22.18 -18.62 -11.11
N ILE A 138 -22.42 -18.23 -12.36
CA ILE A 138 -23.52 -18.71 -13.20
C ILE A 138 -22.92 -19.68 -14.21
N ILE A 139 -23.50 -20.89 -14.28
CA ILE A 139 -23.16 -21.88 -15.29
C ILE A 139 -24.21 -21.75 -16.40
N ASN A 140 -23.78 -21.45 -17.63
CA ASN A 140 -24.66 -21.58 -18.78
C ASN A 140 -24.78 -23.07 -19.14
N SER A 141 -25.99 -23.61 -19.19
CA SER A 141 -26.22 -25.04 -19.47
C SER A 141 -25.99 -25.43 -20.94
N ARG A 142 -25.80 -24.46 -21.85
CA ARG A 142 -25.41 -24.75 -23.24
C ARG A 142 -23.95 -25.20 -23.25
N ARG A 143 -23.75 -26.53 -23.25
CA ARG A 143 -22.51 -27.17 -23.67
C ARG A 143 -22.16 -26.63 -25.06
N VAL A 144 -21.18 -25.75 -25.12
CA VAL A 144 -20.51 -25.45 -26.40
C VAL A 144 -19.73 -26.72 -26.73
N ALA A 145 -19.68 -27.12 -28.01
CA ALA A 145 -19.02 -28.35 -28.46
C ALA A 145 -17.50 -28.39 -28.16
N SER A 146 -16.93 -27.28 -27.69
CA SER A 146 -15.60 -27.19 -27.09
C SER A 146 -15.71 -27.42 -25.59
N ASN A 147 -14.83 -28.25 -25.02
CA ASN A 147 -14.73 -28.66 -23.61
C ASN A 147 -14.56 -27.49 -22.59
N GLU A 148 -14.82 -26.25 -22.98
CA GLU A 148 -14.70 -25.04 -22.18
C GLU A 148 -16.07 -24.61 -21.64
N PHE A 149 -16.33 -24.97 -20.38
CA PHE A 149 -17.48 -24.43 -19.64
C PHE A 149 -17.39 -22.90 -19.59
N ASN A 150 -18.28 -22.21 -20.29
CA ASN A 150 -18.42 -20.75 -20.23
C ASN A 150 -19.12 -20.34 -18.93
N TYR A 151 -18.38 -20.32 -17.83
CA TYR A 151 -18.89 -19.78 -16.57
C TYR A 151 -18.86 -18.25 -16.59
N ARG A 152 -19.97 -17.63 -16.21
CA ARG A 152 -20.08 -16.19 -15.97
C ARG A 152 -20.16 -15.91 -14.48
N TYR A 153 -19.91 -14.68 -14.09
CA TYR A 153 -20.09 -14.19 -12.72
C TYR A 153 -21.16 -13.11 -12.75
N ARG A 154 -22.03 -13.10 -11.73
CA ARG A 154 -22.98 -12.02 -11.48
C ARG A 154 -22.60 -11.32 -10.19
N LEU A 155 -22.59 -9.99 -10.24
CA LEU A 155 -22.48 -9.16 -9.05
C LEU A 155 -23.80 -9.21 -8.28
N ILE A 156 -23.76 -9.72 -7.05
CA ILE A 156 -24.95 -9.83 -6.19
C ILE A 156 -24.97 -8.79 -5.08
N LYS A 157 -23.81 -8.23 -4.77
CA LYS A 157 -23.67 -7.24 -3.70
C LYS A 157 -22.87 -6.04 -4.20
N ASP A 158 -23.55 -4.96 -4.54
CA ASP A 158 -22.94 -3.65 -4.80
C ASP A 158 -23.01 -2.79 -3.54
N THR A 159 -21.88 -2.60 -2.87
CA THR A 159 -21.78 -1.77 -1.66
C THR A 159 -21.43 -0.32 -1.94
N GLY A 160 -21.26 0.06 -3.22
CA GLY A 160 -21.10 1.45 -3.62
C GLY A 160 -19.83 1.76 -4.41
N ARG A 161 -19.31 2.97 -4.21
CA ARG A 161 -18.29 3.56 -5.11
C ARG A 161 -16.95 2.84 -5.03
N LEU A 162 -16.49 2.53 -3.82
CA LEU A 162 -15.13 2.02 -3.59
C LEU A 162 -15.09 0.50 -3.71
N ALA A 163 -14.05 -0.02 -4.34
CA ALA A 163 -13.83 -1.46 -4.38
C ALA A 163 -13.45 -1.99 -2.98
N PRO A 164 -13.95 -3.16 -2.57
CA PRO A 164 -13.51 -3.82 -1.36
C PRO A 164 -12.00 -4.12 -1.40
N LEU A 165 -11.31 -3.83 -0.30
CA LEU A 165 -9.86 -4.05 -0.19
C LEU A 165 -9.54 -5.49 0.13
N SER A 166 -8.62 -6.04 -0.66
CA SER A 166 -8.21 -7.42 -0.52
C SER A 166 -7.22 -7.65 0.62
N ARG A 167 -7.60 -8.45 1.64
CA ARG A 167 -6.72 -8.88 2.74
C ARG A 167 -6.45 -10.39 2.68
N ARG A 168 -5.59 -10.89 3.57
CA ARG A 168 -5.21 -12.32 3.63
C ARG A 168 -6.41 -13.21 3.96
N ASN A 169 -7.23 -12.80 4.93
CA ASN A 169 -8.31 -13.63 5.51
C ASN A 169 -9.71 -13.17 5.09
N GLY A 170 -9.83 -12.17 4.22
CA GLY A 170 -11.13 -11.61 3.85
C GLY A 170 -11.01 -10.37 2.98
N LEU A 171 -12.15 -9.70 2.78
CA LEU A 171 -12.26 -8.37 2.18
C LEU A 171 -12.65 -7.35 3.23
N TRP A 172 -12.05 -6.17 3.16
CA TRP A 172 -12.51 -5.01 3.92
C TRP A 172 -13.35 -4.12 3.01
N ASP A 173 -14.64 -4.01 3.27
CA ASP A 173 -15.52 -3.10 2.54
C ASP A 173 -15.29 -1.67 3.00
N LEU A 174 -14.85 -0.81 2.08
CA LEU A 174 -14.59 0.60 2.39
C LEU A 174 -15.87 1.44 2.47
N ASN A 175 -16.95 1.02 1.83
CA ASN A 175 -18.21 1.75 1.83
C ASN A 175 -19.01 1.43 3.09
N GLU A 176 -19.13 0.15 3.44
CA GLU A 176 -19.83 -0.30 4.66
C GLU A 176 -18.95 -0.25 5.91
N GLN A 177 -17.64 -0.02 5.76
CA GLN A 177 -16.64 -0.10 6.83
C GLN A 177 -16.68 -1.44 7.60
N LYS A 178 -16.91 -2.54 6.88
CA LYS A 178 -17.13 -3.87 7.44
C LYS A 178 -16.16 -4.90 6.87
N PHE A 179 -15.70 -5.81 7.73
CA PHE A 179 -14.87 -6.94 7.31
C PHE A 179 -15.71 -8.15 6.93
N TYR A 180 -15.45 -8.69 5.73
CA TYR A 180 -16.03 -9.92 5.20
C TYR A 180 -14.97 -11.02 5.20
N PRO A 181 -14.97 -11.92 6.21
CA PRO A 181 -14.04 -13.04 6.22
C PRO A 181 -14.31 -13.96 5.03
N PHE A 182 -13.26 -14.57 4.48
CA PHE A 182 -13.46 -15.63 3.49
C PHE A 182 -14.12 -16.81 4.18
N GLY A 183 -15.33 -17.18 3.76
CA GLY A 183 -16.02 -18.34 4.33
C GLY A 183 -15.17 -19.61 4.14
N HIS A 184 -15.07 -20.43 5.19
CA HIS A 184 -14.64 -21.82 5.03
C HIS A 184 -15.72 -22.53 4.21
N ARG A 185 -15.49 -22.69 2.90
CA ARG A 185 -16.31 -23.47 1.95
C ARG A 185 -17.82 -23.42 2.23
N SER A 186 -18.45 -22.28 1.99
CA SER A 186 -19.91 -22.30 1.76
C SER A 186 -20.14 -22.88 0.36
N GLN A 187 -20.81 -24.02 0.29
CA GLN A 187 -21.15 -24.75 -0.94
C GLN A 187 -21.82 -23.85 -1.98
N PRO A 188 -21.68 -24.12 -3.29
CA PRO A 188 -22.44 -23.41 -4.30
C PRO A 188 -23.92 -23.69 -4.09
N LYS A 189 -24.71 -22.65 -3.77
CA LYS A 189 -26.15 -22.71 -4.01
C LYS A 189 -26.34 -22.64 -5.52
N GLU A 190 -26.42 -23.79 -6.16
CA GLU A 190 -26.94 -23.90 -7.52
C GLU A 190 -28.36 -23.35 -7.49
N VAL A 191 -28.57 -22.23 -8.19
CA VAL A 191 -29.91 -21.68 -8.37
C VAL A 191 -30.57 -22.55 -9.44
N MET A 192 -31.39 -23.51 -9.02
CA MET A 192 -32.32 -24.22 -9.91
C MET A 192 -33.23 -23.18 -10.56
N HIS A 193 -33.22 -23.14 -11.88
CA HIS A 193 -34.21 -22.41 -12.66
C HIS A 193 -35.54 -23.15 -12.50
N ASP A 194 -36.52 -22.54 -11.86
CA ASP A 194 -37.91 -22.99 -11.90
C ASP A 194 -38.42 -22.90 -13.35
N MET A 195 -38.61 -24.05 -13.97
CA MET A 195 -39.56 -24.22 -15.06
C MET A 195 -40.94 -24.39 -14.42
N VAL A 196 -41.84 -23.44 -14.66
CA VAL A 196 -43.28 -23.70 -14.58
C VAL A 196 -43.85 -23.31 -15.94
N GLY A 197 -44.45 -24.30 -16.59
CA GLY A 197 -45.21 -24.16 -17.83
C GLY A 197 -46.64 -23.72 -17.60
#